data_AF-A0A0F9J8R8-F1
#
_entry.id   AF-A0A0F9J8R8-F1
#
_cell.length_a   1.000
_cell.length_b   1.000
_cell.length_c   1.000
_cell.angle_alpha   90.00
_cell.angle_beta   90.00
_cell.angle_gamma   90.00
#
_symmetry.space_group_name_H-M   'P 1'
#
loop_
_entity.id
_entity.type
_entity.pdbx_description
1 polymer ?
#
loop_
_entity_poly.entity_id
_entity_poly.type
_entity_poly.pdbx_seq_one_letter_code
_entity_poly.pdbx_strand_id
1 'polypeptide(L)'
;MESKRCNKCGKEQPLSEFHRSKIRADGHVGNCRTCVNPAQLLRHWANRESRTERSRLYYRQHKEELLARRRAHRKQHPAERKAWSKRYHEEHPQQAAAGCKVHAALANGVLCRKPCESCGDDEQIIAHHDDYLRPLAVRWLCRTCHTHLHAARREAARLAGM
;
A
#
# COMPACT_ATOMS: atom_id res chain seq x y z
N MET A 1 11.27 27.56 -14.60
CA MET A 1 12.02 26.73 -13.64
C MET A 1 11.47 27.03 -12.26
N GLU A 2 10.89 26.05 -11.57
CA GLU A 2 10.39 26.29 -10.21
C GLU A 2 11.55 26.37 -9.22
N SER A 3 11.60 27.47 -8.47
CA SER A 3 12.61 27.74 -7.43
C SER A 3 11.94 28.02 -6.10
N LYS A 4 12.68 27.83 -5.02
CA LYS A 4 12.25 28.09 -3.66
C LYS A 4 13.37 28.71 -2.84
N ARG A 5 12.98 29.61 -1.94
CA ARG A 5 13.88 30.18 -0.94
C ARG A 5 14.09 29.22 0.23
N CYS A 6 15.34 28.93 0.56
CA CYS A 6 15.69 28.12 1.72
C CYS A 6 15.44 28.90 3.02
N ASN A 7 14.70 28.30 3.96
CA ASN A 7 14.38 28.92 5.25
C ASN A 7 15.61 29.11 6.16
N LYS A 8 16.70 28.39 5.91
CA LYS A 8 17.92 28.42 6.75
C LYS A 8 18.97 29.40 6.22
N CYS A 9 19.36 29.27 4.96
CA CYS A 9 20.41 30.12 4.37
C CYS A 9 19.85 31.29 3.55
N GLY A 10 18.54 31.36 3.34
CA GLY A 10 17.88 32.45 2.63
C GLY A 10 18.08 32.46 1.11
N LYS A 11 18.90 31.55 0.55
CA LYS A 11 19.19 31.47 -0.89
C LYS A 11 17.99 30.96 -1.69
N GLU A 12 17.77 31.53 -2.86
CA GLU A 12 16.84 30.99 -3.87
C GLU A 12 17.55 29.92 -4.69
N GLN A 13 16.96 28.73 -4.74
CA GLN A 13 17.52 27.58 -5.46
C GLN A 13 16.40 26.83 -6.18
N PRO A 14 16.69 26.11 -7.28
CA PRO A 14 15.70 25.27 -7.95
C PRO A 14 15.16 24.18 -7.01
N LEU A 15 13.91 23.75 -7.21
CA LEU A 15 13.27 22.72 -6.36
C LEU A 15 14.07 21.40 -6.28
N SER A 16 14.88 21.09 -7.30
CA SER A 16 15.81 19.94 -7.31
C SER A 16 16.78 19.94 -6.12
N GLU A 17 17.15 21.12 -5.62
CA GLU A 17 18.06 21.33 -4.48
C GLU A 17 17.37 21.13 -3.12
N PHE A 18 16.11 20.72 -3.10
CA PHE A 18 15.34 20.43 -1.90
C PHE A 18 14.95 18.95 -1.89
N HIS A 19 14.78 18.37 -0.70
CA HIS A 19 14.23 17.02 -0.58
C HIS A 19 12.71 17.03 -0.80
N ARG A 20 12.19 16.00 -1.48
CA ARG A 20 10.74 15.83 -1.66
C ARG A 20 10.03 15.62 -0.32
N SER A 21 8.86 16.23 -0.19
CA SER A 21 7.97 16.10 0.95
C SER A 21 6.57 15.74 0.47
N LYS A 22 5.94 14.74 1.09
CA LYS A 22 4.57 14.33 0.75
C LYS A 22 3.49 15.15 1.46
N ILE A 23 3.90 16.06 2.34
CA ILE A 23 2.98 16.80 3.23
C ILE A 23 2.82 18.26 2.77
N ARG A 24 3.85 18.82 2.15
CA ARG A 24 3.86 20.23 1.74
C ARG A 24 3.22 20.40 0.37
N ALA A 25 2.49 21.50 0.19
CA ALA A 25 1.74 21.80 -1.03
C ALA A 25 2.63 21.85 -2.29
N ASP A 26 3.86 22.35 -2.15
CA ASP A 26 4.86 22.42 -3.24
C ASP A 26 5.71 21.16 -3.39
N GLY A 27 5.40 20.11 -2.62
CA GLY A 27 6.08 18.82 -2.71
C GLY A 27 7.53 18.80 -2.21
N HIS A 28 8.05 19.88 -1.60
CA HIS A 28 9.46 19.98 -1.18
C HIS A 28 9.64 20.57 0.22
N VAL A 29 10.65 20.11 0.95
CA VAL A 29 11.01 20.66 2.27
C VAL A 29 11.49 22.12 2.14
N GLY A 30 11.46 22.88 3.24
CA GLY A 30 11.83 24.30 3.22
C GLY A 30 13.33 24.58 3.27
N ASN A 31 14.15 23.58 3.55
CA ASN A 31 15.61 23.75 3.66
C ASN A 31 16.28 23.06 2.47
N CYS A 32 17.24 23.72 1.83
CA CYS A 32 18.01 23.11 0.75
C CYS A 32 18.88 21.96 1.27
N ARG A 33 19.28 21.04 0.38
CA ARG A 33 20.05 19.81 0.67
C ARG A 33 21.31 20.08 1.49
N THR A 34 22.00 21.19 1.21
CA THR A 34 23.22 21.59 1.93
C THR A 34 22.93 22.13 3.34
N CYS A 35 21.72 22.63 3.56
CA CYS A 35 21.29 23.17 4.86
C CYS A 35 20.66 22.11 5.77
N VAL A 36 20.27 20.95 5.22
CA VAL A 36 19.81 19.82 6.03
C VAL A 36 20.94 19.40 6.95
N ASN A 37 20.62 19.17 8.23
CA ASN A 37 21.61 18.74 9.22
C ASN A 37 22.15 17.35 8.81
N PRO A 38 23.42 17.22 8.38
CA PRO A 38 23.95 15.94 7.91
C PRO A 38 23.91 14.88 9.00
N ALA A 39 24.12 15.28 10.26
CA ALA A 39 24.02 14.38 11.40
C ALA A 39 22.58 13.89 11.63
N GLN A 40 21.55 14.67 11.29
CA GLN A 40 20.16 14.20 11.34
C GLN A 40 19.86 13.16 10.27
N LEU A 41 20.35 13.36 9.03
CA LEU A 41 20.21 12.37 7.96
C LEU A 41 20.95 11.08 8.29
N LEU A 42 22.20 11.19 8.76
CA LEU A 42 23.01 10.04 9.18
C LEU A 42 22.35 9.28 10.33
N ARG A 43 21.84 9.96 11.36
CA ARG A 43 21.07 9.32 12.43
C ARG A 43 19.81 8.63 11.92
N HIS A 44 19.10 9.23 10.96
CA HIS A 44 17.90 8.62 10.39
C HIS A 44 18.24 7.32 9.63
N TRP A 45 19.35 7.30 8.89
CA TRP A 45 19.81 6.12 8.16
C TRP A 45 20.39 5.05 9.08
N ALA A 46 21.27 5.43 10.01
CA ALA A 46 21.85 4.53 10.99
C ALA A 46 20.79 3.83 11.86
N ASN A 47 19.71 4.54 12.22
CA ASN A 47 18.63 3.99 13.04
C ASN A 47 17.47 3.39 12.23
N ARG A 48 17.60 3.23 10.90
CA ARG A 48 16.49 2.73 10.08
C ARG A 48 16.11 1.30 10.48
N GLU A 49 17.11 0.44 10.65
CA GLU A 49 16.92 -0.96 11.02
C GLU A 49 16.37 -1.09 12.44
N SER A 50 17.00 -0.42 13.42
CA SER A 50 16.57 -0.44 14.82
C SER A 50 15.13 0.09 15.01
N ARG A 51 14.72 1.11 14.25
CA ARG A 51 13.32 1.58 14.25
C ARG A 51 12.36 0.54 13.67
N THR A 52 12.77 -0.15 12.61
CA THR A 52 11.97 -1.20 11.98
C THR A 52 11.80 -2.38 12.93
N GLU A 53 12.89 -2.81 13.56
CA GLU A 53 12.89 -3.87 14.55
C GLU A 53 12.03 -3.52 15.76
N ARG A 54 12.21 -2.33 16.35
CA ARG A 54 11.38 -1.85 17.46
C ARG A 54 9.89 -1.87 17.10
N SER A 55 9.52 -1.43 15.90
CA SER A 55 8.13 -1.49 15.43
C SER A 55 7.62 -2.92 15.28
N ARG A 56 8.46 -3.86 14.82
CA ARG A 56 8.11 -5.29 14.70
C ARG A 56 7.91 -5.93 16.08
N LEU A 57 8.80 -5.65 17.02
CA LEU A 57 8.71 -6.13 18.40
C LEU A 57 7.45 -5.61 19.09
N TYR A 58 7.20 -4.30 18.99
CA TYR A 58 5.98 -3.69 19.52
C TYR A 58 4.72 -4.34 18.93
N TYR A 59 4.66 -4.51 17.59
CA TYR A 59 3.53 -5.19 16.96
C TYR A 59 3.38 -6.64 17.42
N ARG A 60 4.49 -7.37 17.61
CA ARG A 60 4.46 -8.77 18.08
C ARG A 60 3.91 -8.86 19.50
N GLN A 61 4.38 -8.00 20.40
CA GLN A 61 3.98 -7.96 21.81
C GLN A 61 2.54 -7.47 22.00
N HIS A 62 2.10 -6.50 21.20
CA HIS A 62 0.77 -5.88 21.34
C HIS A 62 -0.21 -6.32 20.25
N LYS A 63 0.05 -7.43 19.56
CA LYS A 63 -0.73 -7.86 18.38
C LYS A 63 -2.22 -7.96 18.71
N GLU A 64 -2.55 -8.64 19.80
CA GLU A 64 -3.93 -8.91 20.18
C GLU A 64 -4.67 -7.63 20.58
N GLU A 65 -4.05 -6.79 21.41
CA GLU A 65 -4.58 -5.49 21.84
C GLU A 65 -4.86 -4.58 20.64
N LEU A 66 -3.90 -4.46 19.71
CA LEU A 66 -4.05 -3.65 18.50
C LEU A 66 -5.18 -4.16 17.60
N LEU A 67 -5.34 -5.48 17.49
CA LEU A 67 -6.43 -6.09 16.72
C LEU A 67 -7.78 -5.90 17.41
N ALA A 68 -7.86 -6.04 18.74
CA ALA A 68 -9.06 -5.82 19.53
C ALA A 68 -9.53 -4.36 19.40
N ARG A 69 -8.60 -3.40 19.55
CA ARG A 69 -8.86 -1.97 19.34
C ARG A 69 -9.40 -1.70 17.93
N ARG A 70 -8.79 -2.31 16.90
CA ARG A 70 -9.24 -2.15 15.51
C ARG A 70 -10.65 -2.72 15.30
N ARG A 71 -10.99 -3.86 15.92
CA ARG A 71 -12.34 -4.44 15.87
C ARG A 71 -13.36 -3.55 16.58
N ALA A 72 -13.04 -3.05 17.77
CA ALA A 72 -13.89 -2.15 18.55
C ALA A 72 -14.18 -0.86 17.77
N HIS A 73 -13.14 -0.21 17.23
CA HIS A 73 -13.30 0.97 16.37
C HIS A 73 -14.19 0.67 15.16
N ARG A 74 -13.99 -0.47 14.47
CA ARG A 74 -14.86 -0.84 13.34
C ARG A 74 -16.33 -0.98 13.74
N LYS A 75 -16.61 -1.49 14.95
CA LYS A 75 -17.97 -1.66 15.48
C LYS A 75 -18.61 -0.32 15.86
N GLN A 76 -17.82 0.57 16.47
CA GLN A 76 -18.27 1.90 16.91
C GLN A 76 -18.46 2.89 15.74
N HIS A 77 -17.75 2.69 14.62
CA HIS A 77 -17.76 3.60 13.47
C HIS A 77 -18.30 2.95 12.19
N PRO A 78 -19.56 2.46 12.16
CA PRO A 78 -20.13 1.80 10.98
C PRO A 78 -20.31 2.77 9.80
N ALA A 79 -20.61 4.05 10.07
CA ALA A 79 -20.76 5.08 9.05
C ALA A 79 -19.47 5.32 8.26
N GLU A 80 -18.32 5.35 8.94
CA GLU A 80 -17.00 5.48 8.28
C GLU A 80 -16.71 4.31 7.37
N ARG A 81 -17.02 3.08 7.82
CA ARG A 81 -16.86 1.88 6.98
C ARG A 81 -17.74 1.94 5.74
N LYS A 82 -18.99 2.39 5.89
CA LYS A 82 -19.93 2.56 4.77
C LYS A 82 -19.43 3.63 3.80
N ALA A 83 -18.95 4.76 4.30
CA ALA A 83 -18.38 5.84 3.49
C ALA A 83 -17.14 5.37 2.72
N TRP A 84 -16.24 4.65 3.38
CA TRP A 84 -15.06 4.04 2.74
C TRP A 84 -15.47 3.06 1.64
N SER A 85 -16.43 2.19 1.92
CA SER A 85 -16.96 1.23 0.95
C SER A 85 -17.55 1.95 -0.26
N LYS A 86 -18.37 2.98 -0.05
CA LYS A 86 -18.95 3.79 -1.11
C LYS A 86 -17.86 4.40 -1.99
N ARG A 87 -16.90 5.10 -1.38
CA ARG A 87 -15.78 5.73 -2.10
C ARG A 87 -14.98 4.71 -2.91
N TYR A 88 -14.71 3.53 -2.34
CA TYR A 88 -14.02 2.46 -3.08
C TYR A 88 -14.79 2.02 -4.33
N HIS A 89 -16.12 1.87 -4.26
CA HIS A 89 -16.92 1.49 -5.43
C HIS A 89 -16.97 2.59 -6.49
N GLU A 90 -16.93 3.86 -6.07
CA GLU A 90 -16.90 5.02 -6.96
C GLU A 90 -15.54 5.18 -7.66
N GLU A 91 -14.43 5.00 -6.93
CA GLU A 91 -13.06 5.12 -7.45
C GLU A 91 -12.62 3.88 -8.26
N HIS A 92 -13.18 2.71 -7.94
CA HIS A 92 -12.78 1.43 -8.51
C HIS A 92 -13.98 0.59 -9.02
N PRO A 93 -14.82 1.15 -9.91
CA PRO A 93 -16.06 0.50 -10.35
C PRO A 93 -15.78 -0.79 -11.13
N GLN A 94 -14.71 -0.84 -11.93
CA GLN A 94 -14.32 -2.03 -12.68
C GLN A 94 -13.90 -3.18 -11.76
N GLN A 95 -13.11 -2.89 -10.73
CA GLN A 95 -12.66 -3.89 -9.76
C GLN A 95 -13.84 -4.41 -8.93
N ALA A 96 -14.74 -3.53 -8.50
CA ALA A 96 -15.95 -3.90 -7.78
C ALA A 96 -16.85 -4.80 -8.66
N ALA A 97 -17.12 -4.40 -9.90
CA ALA A 97 -17.93 -5.17 -10.83
C ALA A 97 -17.33 -6.56 -11.14
N ALA A 98 -16.01 -6.64 -11.31
CA ALA A 98 -15.33 -7.92 -11.53
C ALA A 98 -15.47 -8.85 -10.32
N GLY A 99 -15.26 -8.33 -9.11
CA GLY A 99 -15.48 -9.09 -7.87
C GLY A 99 -16.91 -9.59 -7.72
N CYS A 100 -17.91 -8.76 -8.02
CA CYS A 100 -19.32 -9.15 -8.01
C CYS A 100 -19.60 -10.29 -9.01
N LYS A 101 -19.05 -10.21 -10.24
CA LYS A 101 -19.24 -11.23 -11.27
C LYS A 101 -18.61 -12.57 -10.87
N VAL A 102 -17.40 -12.57 -10.30
CA VAL A 102 -16.77 -13.80 -9.77
C VAL A 102 -17.62 -14.40 -8.67
N HIS A 103 -18.10 -13.59 -7.73
CA HIS A 103 -18.93 -14.08 -6.63
C HIS A 103 -20.23 -14.71 -7.14
N ALA A 104 -20.91 -14.06 -8.08
CA ALA A 104 -22.11 -14.60 -8.71
C ALA A 104 -21.83 -15.90 -9.47
N ALA A 105 -20.72 -15.97 -10.23
CA ALA A 105 -20.35 -17.17 -10.96
C ALA A 105 -20.02 -18.35 -10.03
N LEU A 106 -19.38 -18.09 -8.88
CA LEU A 106 -19.15 -19.09 -7.84
C LEU A 106 -20.47 -19.57 -7.21
N ALA A 107 -21.36 -18.65 -6.87
CA ALA A 107 -22.65 -18.97 -6.23
C ALA A 107 -23.56 -19.80 -7.15
N ASN A 108 -23.55 -19.48 -8.45
CA ASN A 108 -24.36 -20.17 -9.46
C ASN A 108 -23.66 -21.41 -10.06
N GLY A 109 -22.47 -21.77 -9.56
CA GLY A 109 -21.71 -22.95 -10.04
C GLY A 109 -21.11 -22.82 -11.44
N VAL A 110 -21.21 -21.66 -12.08
CA VAL A 110 -20.58 -21.36 -13.38
C VAL A 110 -19.06 -21.37 -13.26
N LEU A 111 -18.54 -20.96 -12.10
CA LEU A 111 -17.13 -20.96 -11.78
C LEU A 111 -16.90 -21.86 -10.57
N CYS A 112 -15.87 -22.70 -10.63
CA CYS A 112 -15.42 -23.51 -9.50
C CYS A 112 -14.07 -22.99 -9.01
N ARG A 113 -13.92 -22.85 -7.69
CA ARG A 113 -12.61 -22.58 -7.09
C ARG A 113 -11.64 -23.71 -7.44
N LYS A 114 -10.40 -23.34 -7.76
CA LYS A 114 -9.31 -24.30 -7.98
C LYS A 114 -8.23 -24.12 -6.91
N PRO A 115 -7.38 -25.13 -6.68
CA PRO A 115 -6.17 -24.96 -5.89
C PRO A 115 -5.26 -23.87 -6.47
N CYS A 116 -4.30 -23.43 -5.67
CA CYS A 116 -3.32 -22.44 -6.02
C CYS A 116 -2.50 -22.89 -7.23
N GLU A 117 -2.53 -22.12 -8.31
CA GLU A 117 -1.75 -22.39 -9.53
C GLU A 117 -0.24 -22.39 -9.29
N SER A 118 0.23 -21.69 -8.24
CA SER A 118 1.66 -21.52 -7.97
C SER A 118 2.24 -22.60 -7.06
N CYS A 119 1.47 -23.17 -6.14
CA CYS A 119 1.99 -24.11 -5.15
C CYS A 119 1.10 -25.33 -4.89
N GLY A 120 -0.07 -25.42 -5.52
CA GLY A 120 -1.01 -26.54 -5.35
C GLY A 120 -1.83 -26.55 -4.07
N ASP A 121 -1.53 -25.65 -3.12
CA ASP A 121 -2.30 -25.49 -1.87
C ASP A 121 -3.77 -25.15 -2.18
N ASP A 122 -4.71 -25.69 -1.43
CA ASP A 122 -6.16 -25.46 -1.55
C ASP A 122 -6.74 -24.65 -0.38
N GLU A 123 -5.90 -24.19 0.54
CA GLU A 123 -6.31 -23.31 1.64
C GLU A 123 -6.28 -21.82 1.25
N GLN A 124 -7.24 -21.06 1.79
CA GLN A 124 -7.32 -19.60 1.66
C GLN A 124 -7.14 -19.09 0.22
N ILE A 125 -7.83 -19.73 -0.73
CA ILE A 125 -7.77 -19.39 -2.15
C ILE A 125 -8.48 -18.08 -2.45
N ILE A 126 -7.80 -17.23 -3.22
CA ILE A 126 -8.24 -15.91 -3.66
C ILE A 126 -8.29 -15.90 -5.19
N ALA A 127 -9.36 -15.32 -5.74
CA ALA A 127 -9.46 -15.04 -7.17
C ALA A 127 -8.65 -13.78 -7.50
N HIS A 128 -7.47 -13.97 -8.08
CA HIS A 128 -6.62 -12.89 -8.53
C HIS A 128 -7.05 -12.42 -9.92
N HIS A 129 -7.20 -11.11 -10.09
CA HIS A 129 -7.50 -10.51 -11.39
C HIS A 129 -6.23 -9.88 -11.95
N ASP A 130 -5.78 -10.37 -13.10
CA ASP A 130 -4.71 -9.73 -13.89
C ASP A 130 -5.27 -8.61 -14.75
N ASP A 131 -6.47 -8.81 -15.30
CA ASP A 131 -7.21 -7.85 -16.11
C ASP A 131 -8.66 -7.79 -15.60
N TYR A 132 -9.02 -6.66 -14.98
CA TYR A 132 -10.37 -6.45 -14.43
C TYR A 132 -11.45 -6.28 -15.51
N LEU A 133 -11.07 -6.09 -16.78
CA LEU A 133 -12.01 -6.09 -17.91
C LEU A 133 -12.46 -7.51 -18.30
N ARG A 134 -11.72 -8.54 -17.84
CA ARG A 134 -12.04 -9.95 -18.03
C ARG A 134 -12.41 -10.57 -16.67
N PRO A 135 -13.62 -10.30 -16.15
CA PRO A 135 -13.96 -10.53 -14.76
C PRO A 135 -13.94 -12.01 -14.35
N LEU A 136 -14.18 -12.94 -15.27
CA LEU A 136 -14.13 -14.38 -14.97
C LEU A 136 -12.77 -15.02 -15.30
N ALA A 137 -11.86 -14.28 -15.96
CA ALA A 137 -10.50 -14.71 -16.23
C ALA A 137 -9.62 -14.45 -14.99
N VAL A 138 -9.93 -15.16 -13.92
CA VAL A 138 -9.21 -15.09 -12.65
C VAL A 138 -8.18 -16.20 -12.56
N ARG A 139 -7.09 -15.91 -11.85
CA ARG A 139 -6.13 -16.90 -11.40
C ARG A 139 -6.43 -17.31 -9.97
N TRP A 140 -6.28 -18.59 -9.67
CA TRP A 140 -6.48 -19.09 -8.32
C TRP A 140 -5.15 -19.13 -7.57
N LEU A 141 -5.03 -18.31 -6.52
CA LEU A 141 -3.82 -18.24 -5.72
C LEU A 141 -4.17 -18.31 -4.24
N CYS A 142 -3.42 -19.10 -3.47
CA CYS A 142 -3.48 -19.02 -2.01
C CYS A 142 -3.02 -17.62 -1.56
N ARG A 143 -3.43 -17.22 -0.35
CA ARG A 143 -3.12 -15.90 0.21
C ARG A 143 -1.62 -15.55 0.18
N THR A 144 -0.75 -16.52 0.42
CA THR A 144 0.70 -16.35 0.42
C THR A 144 1.23 -16.05 -0.98
N CYS A 145 0.93 -16.91 -1.96
CA CYS A 145 1.32 -16.73 -3.36
C CYS A 145 0.73 -15.43 -3.95
N HIS A 146 -0.51 -15.10 -3.59
CA HIS A 146 -1.14 -13.83 -3.99
C HIS A 146 -0.34 -12.62 -3.46
N THR A 147 0.11 -12.67 -2.21
CA THR A 147 0.92 -11.59 -1.61
C THR A 147 2.29 -11.48 -2.25
N HIS A 148 2.94 -12.61 -2.54
CA HIS A 148 4.22 -12.67 -3.23
C HIS A 148 4.12 -12.09 -4.65
N LEU A 149 3.07 -12.42 -5.40
CA LEU A 149 2.83 -11.86 -6.72
C LEU A 149 2.74 -10.33 -6.68
N HIS A 150 1.98 -9.77 -5.73
CA HIS A 150 1.91 -8.31 -5.55
C HIS A 150 3.24 -7.69 -5.14
N ALA A 151 4.06 -8.38 -4.34
CA ALA A 151 5.40 -7.92 -3.98
C ALA A 151 6.32 -7.89 -5.20
N ALA A 152 6.38 -8.97 -5.97
CA ALA A 152 7.17 -9.08 -7.19
C ALA A 152 6.76 -8.02 -8.23
N ARG A 153 5.46 -7.77 -8.40
CA ARG A 153 4.96 -6.70 -9.29
C ARG A 153 5.42 -5.31 -8.88
N ARG A 154 5.39 -5.00 -7.57
CA ARG A 154 5.89 -3.72 -7.05
C ARG A 154 7.39 -3.56 -7.23
N GLU A 155 8.14 -4.65 -7.07
CA GLU A 155 9.59 -4.66 -7.28
C GLU A 155 9.94 -4.47 -8.76
N ALA A 156 9.29 -5.21 -9.65
CA ALA A 156 9.44 -5.05 -11.10
C ALA A 156 9.10 -3.62 -11.56
N ALA A 157 7.99 -3.04 -11.07
CA ALA A 157 7.63 -1.65 -11.39
C ALA A 157 8.65 -0.63 -10.85
N ARG A 158 9.28 -0.91 -9.70
CA ARG A 158 10.35 -0.07 -9.15
C ARG A 158 11.61 -0.13 -10.02
N LEU A 159 11.98 -1.32 -10.51
CA LEU A 159 13.15 -1.51 -11.37
C LEU A 159 12.94 -0.94 -12.77
N ALA A 160 11.73 -1.05 -13.33
CA ALA A 160 11.39 -0.53 -14.66
C ALA A 160 11.24 1.01 -14.71
N GLY A 161 11.12 1.67 -13.54
CA GLY A 161 11.06 3.12 -13.41
C GLY A 161 12.38 3.75 -12.93
N MET A 162 13.47 2.98 -12.90
CA MET A 162 14.86 3.44 -12.80
C MET A 162 15.48 3.45 -14.19
#